data_AF-A0A0F9F1S9-F1
#
_entry.id   AF-A0A0F9F1S9-F1
#
_cell.length_a   1.000
_cell.length_b   1.000
_cell.length_c   1.000
_cell.angle_alpha   90.00
_cell.angle_beta   90.00
_cell.angle_gamma   90.00
#
_symmetry.space_group_name_H-M   'P 1'
#
loop_
_entity.id
_entity.type
_entity.pdbx_description
1 polymer ?
#
loop_
_entity_poly.entity_id
_entity_poly.type
_entity_poly.pdbx_seq_one_letter_code
_entity_poly.pdbx_strand_id
1 'polypeptide(L)'
;MNMEQKLKPFPPMRLSLIGMAGSGKSYWSMKLAEHGFRRFGCDELIAEKLAHELFGSDGRHIETGEWMGFPYERQYKKHESKYLALEKQVLSEILFYLQNPKIDRDEHIVVDTTGSVIYTGREIMEKLCQNTIVVFLSTPPEVQKQLLNAYITNPHPMLWRDVFHKKPNETNQKALARCYPRLFSERERLYLRYADVTIDYYSRRKDGFRVNDFLNKMR
;
A
#
# COMPACT_ATOMS: atom_id res chain seq x y z
N MET A 1 31.84 16.35 3.25
CA MET A 1 32.21 15.14 4.01
C MET A 1 30.92 14.65 4.65
N ASN A 2 30.12 13.76 4.06
CA ASN A 2 30.42 12.39 3.65
C ASN A 2 29.96 12.10 2.22
N MET A 3 30.89 11.56 1.42
CA MET A 3 30.61 10.86 0.17
C MET A 3 30.00 9.50 0.49
N GLU A 4 28.96 9.14 -0.26
CA GLU A 4 28.60 7.77 -0.61
C GLU A 4 28.63 6.72 0.52
N GLN A 5 27.54 6.62 1.29
CA GLN A 5 27.05 5.29 1.64
C GLN A 5 26.35 4.72 0.40
N LYS A 6 27.14 4.44 -0.66
CA LYS A 6 26.71 3.51 -1.70
C LYS A 6 26.26 2.25 -0.98
N LEU A 7 25.05 1.78 -1.29
CA LEU A 7 24.58 0.46 -0.88
C LEU A 7 25.77 -0.50 -1.02
N LYS A 8 26.22 -1.14 0.07
CA LYS A 8 27.09 -2.32 -0.03
C LYS A 8 26.48 -3.20 -1.12
N PRO A 9 27.25 -3.78 -2.07
CA PRO A 9 26.73 -4.16 -3.38
C PRO A 9 25.66 -5.23 -3.20
N PHE A 10 24.41 -4.79 -3.05
CA PHE A 10 23.27 -5.65 -3.17
C PHE A 10 23.15 -5.91 -4.67
N PRO A 11 22.93 -7.16 -5.08
CA PRO A 11 22.49 -7.38 -6.45
C PRO A 11 21.24 -6.50 -6.70
N PRO A 12 20.97 -6.13 -7.95
CA PRO A 12 19.79 -5.35 -8.29
C PRO A 12 18.53 -5.97 -7.65
N MET A 13 17.82 -5.18 -6.86
CA MET A 13 16.70 -5.64 -6.04
C MET A 13 15.43 -4.95 -6.51
N ARG A 14 14.42 -5.74 -6.82
CA ARG A 14 13.08 -5.27 -7.15
C ARG A 14 12.14 -5.71 -6.05
N LEU A 15 11.54 -4.77 -5.35
CA LEU A 15 10.73 -5.01 -4.16
C LEU A 15 9.30 -4.55 -4.40
N SER A 16 8.32 -5.28 -3.88
CA SER A 16 6.95 -4.79 -3.74
C SER A 16 6.58 -4.78 -2.27
N LEU A 17 6.31 -3.60 -1.72
CA LEU A 17 5.88 -3.48 -0.32
C LEU A 17 4.37 -3.67 -0.27
N ILE A 18 3.91 -4.67 0.48
CA ILE A 18 2.49 -4.95 0.73
C ILE A 18 2.16 -4.86 2.21
N GLY A 19 0.88 -4.64 2.52
CA GLY A 19 0.41 -4.51 3.89
C GLY A 19 -0.62 -3.40 4.04
N MET A 20 -1.20 -3.31 5.23
CA MET A 20 -2.30 -2.39 5.50
C MET A 20 -1.90 -0.92 5.33
N ALA A 21 -2.88 -0.05 5.08
CA ALA A 21 -2.66 1.39 5.16
C ALA A 21 -2.12 1.74 6.56
N GLY A 22 -1.12 2.63 6.62
CA GLY A 22 -0.41 2.94 7.86
C GLY A 22 0.61 1.89 8.34
N SER A 23 0.83 0.78 7.62
CA SER A 23 1.86 -0.21 8.02
C SER A 23 3.31 0.30 7.83
N GLY A 24 3.49 1.43 7.15
CA GLY A 24 4.79 2.06 6.91
C GLY A 24 5.41 1.78 5.54
N LYS A 25 4.62 1.29 4.56
CA LYS A 25 5.10 1.05 3.19
C LYS A 25 5.70 2.30 2.54
N SER A 26 4.97 3.41 2.57
CA SER A 26 5.45 4.69 2.03
C SER A 26 6.69 5.22 2.75
N TYR A 27 6.76 5.06 4.08
CA TYR A 27 7.97 5.39 4.83
C TYR A 27 9.19 4.60 4.32
N TRP A 28 9.06 3.28 4.19
CA TRP A 28 10.16 2.41 3.77
C TRP A 28 10.52 2.57 2.29
N SER A 29 9.54 2.75 1.40
CA SER A 29 9.81 2.99 -0.01
C SER A 29 10.48 4.34 -0.25
N MET A 30 10.13 5.40 0.50
CA MET A 30 10.84 6.68 0.48
C MET A 30 12.28 6.53 1.00
N LYS A 31 12.48 5.83 2.12
CA LYS A 31 13.82 5.54 2.64
C LYS A 31 14.68 4.76 1.64
N LEU A 32 14.11 3.78 0.95
CA LEU A 32 14.78 3.06 -0.13
C LEU A 32 15.10 3.99 -1.31
N ALA A 33 14.20 4.90 -1.66
CA ALA A 33 14.43 5.88 -2.73
C ALA A 33 15.60 6.84 -2.41
N GLU A 34 15.69 7.31 -1.17
CA GLU A 34 16.86 8.06 -0.67
C GLU A 34 18.18 7.28 -0.80
N HIS A 35 18.11 5.95 -0.89
CA HIS A 35 19.25 5.05 -1.05
C HIS A 35 19.41 4.52 -2.48
N GLY A 36 18.82 5.19 -3.48
CA GLY A 36 19.04 4.90 -4.89
C GLY A 36 18.06 3.91 -5.52
N PHE A 37 16.98 3.53 -4.82
CA PHE A 37 15.89 2.80 -5.46
C PHE A 37 15.02 3.76 -6.30
N ARG A 38 14.63 3.33 -7.49
CA ARG A 38 13.50 3.93 -8.19
C ARG A 38 12.21 3.52 -7.47
N ARG A 39 11.44 4.51 -7.03
CA ARG A 39 10.16 4.30 -6.35
C ARG A 39 8.97 4.47 -7.30
N PHE A 40 8.06 3.51 -7.28
CA PHE A 40 6.71 3.62 -7.84
C PHE A 40 5.69 3.69 -6.70
N GLY A 41 5.12 4.87 -6.48
CA GLY A 41 4.09 5.11 -5.47
C GLY A 41 2.69 4.88 -6.03
N CYS A 42 2.01 3.79 -5.67
CA CYS A 42 0.72 3.47 -6.27
C CYS A 42 -0.38 4.47 -5.88
N ASP A 43 -0.41 4.91 -4.62
CA ASP A 43 -1.39 5.90 -4.16
C ASP A 43 -1.19 7.25 -4.89
N GLU A 44 0.05 7.68 -5.10
CA GLU A 44 0.36 8.90 -5.85
C GLU A 44 -0.02 8.78 -7.34
N LEU A 45 0.33 7.68 -7.99
CA LEU A 45 -0.01 7.44 -9.40
C LEU A 45 -1.54 7.33 -9.61
N ILE A 46 -2.27 6.77 -8.64
CA ILE A 46 -3.73 6.76 -8.67
C ILE A 46 -4.28 8.17 -8.49
N ALA A 47 -3.74 8.96 -7.56
CA ALA A 47 -4.15 10.34 -7.33
C ALA A 47 -3.94 11.21 -8.59
N GLU A 48 -2.81 11.04 -9.29
CA GLU A 48 -2.54 11.71 -10.57
C GLU A 48 -3.60 11.37 -11.62
N LYS A 49 -3.97 10.09 -11.75
CA LYS A 49 -5.04 9.66 -12.67
C LYS A 49 -6.43 10.15 -12.25
N LEU A 50 -6.64 10.44 -10.96
CA LEU A 50 -7.87 10.98 -10.41
C LEU A 50 -7.90 12.52 -10.38
N ALA A 51 -6.83 13.21 -10.75
CA ALA A 51 -6.68 14.65 -10.51
C ALA A 51 -7.87 15.50 -11.00
N HIS A 52 -8.49 15.14 -12.13
CA HIS A 52 -9.67 15.84 -12.67
C HIS A 52 -10.96 15.66 -11.86
N GLU A 53 -11.00 14.71 -10.93
CA GLU A 53 -12.14 14.38 -10.07
C GLU A 53 -11.90 14.69 -8.60
N LEU A 54 -10.67 15.08 -8.24
CA LEU A 54 -10.30 15.50 -6.88
C LEU A 54 -10.74 16.94 -6.62
N PHE A 55 -12.01 17.23 -6.87
CA PHE A 55 -12.64 18.51 -6.57
C PHE A 55 -13.90 18.31 -5.72
N GLY A 56 -13.98 19.04 -4.62
CA GLY A 56 -15.15 19.13 -3.76
C GLY A 56 -16.31 19.85 -4.45
N SER A 57 -17.49 19.78 -3.83
CA SER A 57 -18.69 20.47 -4.33
C SER A 57 -18.55 22.00 -4.41
N ASP A 58 -17.59 22.57 -3.68
CA ASP A 58 -17.23 23.98 -3.67
C ASP A 58 -16.11 24.32 -4.69
N GLY A 59 -15.69 23.35 -5.50
CA GLY A 59 -14.64 23.49 -6.51
C GLY A 59 -13.22 23.47 -5.96
N ARG A 60 -13.01 23.21 -4.66
CA ARG A 60 -11.66 23.09 -4.08
C ARG A 60 -11.07 21.72 -4.33
N HIS A 61 -9.75 21.66 -4.44
CA HIS A 61 -9.06 20.38 -4.52
C HIS A 61 -9.25 19.60 -3.20
N ILE A 62 -9.58 18.32 -3.30
CA ILE A 62 -9.75 17.41 -2.15
C ILE A 62 -8.76 16.24 -2.21
N GLU A 63 -8.44 15.65 -1.08
CA GLU A 63 -7.58 14.46 -1.07
C GLU A 63 -8.33 13.21 -1.57
N THR A 64 -7.60 12.22 -2.08
CA THR A 64 -8.18 10.96 -2.56
C THR A 64 -9.01 10.24 -1.49
N GLY A 65 -8.66 10.39 -0.20
CA GLY A 65 -9.40 9.82 0.92
C GLY A 65 -10.77 10.46 1.09
N GLU A 66 -10.85 11.78 0.99
CA GLU A 66 -12.09 12.54 1.01
C GLU A 66 -12.95 12.22 -0.22
N TRP A 67 -12.34 12.17 -1.41
CA TRP A 67 -13.02 11.75 -2.63
C TRP A 67 -13.59 10.33 -2.48
N MET A 68 -12.83 9.37 -1.95
CA MET A 68 -13.28 8.00 -1.72
C MET A 68 -14.48 7.95 -0.77
N GLY A 69 -14.42 8.73 0.31
CA GLY A 69 -15.42 8.73 1.37
C GLY A 69 -15.41 7.46 2.22
N PHE A 70 -16.50 7.27 2.97
CA PHE A 70 -16.67 6.13 3.87
C PHE A 70 -17.64 5.07 3.33
N PRO A 71 -17.51 3.80 3.74
CA PRO A 71 -18.30 2.69 3.17
C PRO A 71 -19.81 2.74 3.44
N TYR A 72 -20.27 3.64 4.32
CA TYR A 72 -21.69 3.90 4.57
C TYR A 72 -22.26 5.06 3.73
N GLU A 73 -21.43 5.72 2.94
CA GLU A 73 -21.82 6.84 2.10
C GLU A 73 -22.26 6.37 0.72
N ARG A 74 -23.19 7.11 0.10
CA ARG A 74 -23.86 6.68 -1.14
C ARG A 74 -22.91 6.54 -2.33
N GLN A 75 -21.91 7.43 -2.42
CA GLN A 75 -20.94 7.48 -3.52
C GLN A 75 -19.85 6.41 -3.41
N TYR A 76 -19.62 5.88 -2.20
CA TYR A 76 -18.47 5.04 -1.90
C TYR A 76 -18.34 3.84 -2.84
N LYS A 77 -19.43 3.10 -3.11
CA LYS A 77 -19.34 1.89 -3.95
C LYS A 77 -18.89 2.18 -5.39
N LYS A 78 -19.31 3.33 -5.93
CA LYS A 78 -18.87 3.81 -7.24
C LYS A 78 -17.38 4.17 -7.20
N HIS A 79 -16.95 4.91 -6.18
CA HIS A 79 -15.56 5.36 -6.04
C HIS A 79 -14.60 4.20 -5.74
N GLU A 80 -15.00 3.25 -4.89
CA GLU A 80 -14.28 1.99 -4.61
C GLU A 80 -14.02 1.21 -5.90
N SER A 81 -15.05 1.05 -6.75
CA SER A 81 -14.90 0.32 -8.02
C SER A 81 -13.95 1.03 -8.99
N LYS A 82 -14.04 2.37 -9.03
CA LYS A 82 -13.17 3.20 -9.89
C LYS A 82 -11.73 3.21 -9.42
N TYR A 83 -11.49 3.41 -8.13
CA TYR A 83 -10.16 3.34 -7.54
C TYR A 83 -9.53 1.98 -7.80
N LEU A 84 -10.27 0.88 -7.62
CA LEU A 84 -9.75 -0.46 -7.91
C LEU A 84 -9.38 -0.64 -9.38
N ALA A 85 -10.15 -0.07 -10.31
CA ALA A 85 -9.82 -0.11 -11.73
C ALA A 85 -8.53 0.66 -12.03
N LEU A 86 -8.36 1.84 -11.43
CA LEU A 86 -7.14 2.65 -11.55
C LEU A 86 -5.94 1.96 -10.90
N GLU A 87 -6.11 1.33 -9.75
CA GLU A 87 -5.06 0.55 -9.10
C GLU A 87 -4.57 -0.58 -10.01
N LYS A 88 -5.50 -1.33 -10.63
CA LYS A 88 -5.16 -2.36 -11.62
C LYS A 88 -4.41 -1.78 -12.82
N GLN A 89 -4.83 -0.62 -13.31
CA GLN A 89 -4.16 0.07 -14.42
C GLN A 89 -2.73 0.46 -14.03
N VAL A 90 -2.54 1.12 -12.88
CA VAL A 90 -1.23 1.54 -12.37
C VAL A 90 -0.29 0.35 -12.22
N LEU A 91 -0.75 -0.74 -11.61
CA LEU A 91 0.07 -1.95 -11.47
C LEU A 91 0.39 -2.59 -12.83
N SER A 92 -0.53 -2.56 -13.79
CA SER A 92 -0.27 -3.06 -15.14
C SER A 92 0.81 -2.24 -15.85
N GLU A 93 0.78 -0.92 -15.71
CA GLU A 93 1.81 -0.01 -16.24
C GLU A 93 3.18 -0.25 -15.58
N ILE A 94 3.21 -0.44 -14.26
CA ILE A 94 4.44 -0.78 -13.52
C ILE A 94 4.97 -2.15 -13.94
N LEU A 95 4.11 -3.17 -14.06
CA LEU A 95 4.52 -4.50 -14.50
C LEU A 95 5.06 -4.48 -15.93
N PHE A 96 4.44 -3.70 -16.83
CA PHE A 96 4.96 -3.49 -18.19
C PHE A 96 6.35 -2.87 -18.16
N TYR A 97 6.60 -1.90 -17.27
CA TYR A 97 7.94 -1.35 -17.04
C TYR A 97 8.91 -2.44 -16.57
N LEU A 98 8.56 -3.20 -15.52
CA LEU A 98 9.40 -4.24 -14.90
C LEU A 98 9.77 -5.39 -15.85
N GLN A 99 8.91 -5.68 -16.82
CA GLN A 99 9.08 -6.75 -17.81
C GLN A 99 9.80 -6.30 -19.08
N ASN A 100 10.02 -4.99 -19.26
CA ASN A 100 10.66 -4.48 -20.45
C ASN A 100 12.12 -4.97 -20.53
N PRO A 101 12.57 -5.64 -21.60
CA PRO A 101 13.95 -6.13 -21.67
C PRO A 101 15.00 -5.02 -21.78
N LYS A 102 14.57 -3.77 -22.04
CA LYS A 102 15.44 -2.60 -22.21
C LYS A 102 15.69 -1.79 -20.94
N ILE A 103 14.97 -2.06 -19.85
CA ILE A 103 15.29 -1.39 -18.58
C ILE A 103 16.63 -1.90 -18.05
N ASP A 104 17.35 -0.99 -17.40
CA ASP A 104 18.62 -1.28 -16.77
C ASP A 104 18.44 -2.43 -15.78
N ARG A 105 19.17 -3.53 -16.02
CA ARG A 105 19.12 -4.70 -15.14
C ARG A 105 19.77 -4.41 -13.79
N ASP A 106 20.55 -3.33 -13.71
CA ASP A 106 21.21 -2.88 -12.49
C ASP A 106 20.36 -1.92 -11.65
N GLU A 107 19.15 -1.55 -12.10
CA GLU A 107 18.27 -0.65 -11.37
C GLU A 107 17.62 -1.34 -10.14
N HIS A 108 17.79 -0.73 -8.97
CA HIS A 108 17.02 -1.06 -7.77
C HIS A 108 15.63 -0.44 -7.85
N ILE A 109 14.57 -1.21 -7.61
CA ILE A 109 13.19 -0.77 -7.75
C ILE A 109 12.39 -1.10 -6.49
N VAL A 110 11.56 -0.17 -6.04
CA VAL A 110 10.56 -0.40 -5.00
C VAL A 110 9.18 0.04 -5.48
N VAL A 111 8.23 -0.89 -5.45
CA VAL A 111 6.81 -0.65 -5.68
C VAL A 111 6.13 -0.49 -4.33
N ASP A 112 5.74 0.74 -4.00
CA ASP A 112 4.91 1.05 -2.84
C ASP A 112 3.44 0.83 -3.22
N THR A 113 2.95 -0.37 -2.92
CA THR A 113 1.58 -0.77 -3.30
C THR A 113 0.55 -0.12 -2.39
N THR A 114 -0.72 -0.08 -2.81
CA THR A 114 -1.80 0.36 -1.92
C THR A 114 -2.11 -0.71 -0.87
N GLY A 115 -2.91 -0.37 0.14
CA GLY A 115 -3.46 -1.35 1.08
C GLY A 115 -4.51 -2.29 0.48
N SER A 116 -4.95 -2.09 -0.77
CA SER A 116 -5.94 -2.94 -1.46
C SER A 116 -5.35 -3.78 -2.58
N VAL A 117 -4.03 -3.81 -2.74
CA VAL A 117 -3.33 -4.52 -3.82
C VAL A 117 -3.78 -5.97 -3.98
N ILE A 118 -4.12 -6.65 -2.89
CA ILE A 118 -4.61 -8.04 -2.90
C ILE A 118 -5.96 -8.24 -3.61
N TYR A 119 -6.70 -7.17 -3.90
CA TYR A 119 -7.98 -7.19 -4.62
C TYR A 119 -7.82 -6.92 -6.13
N THR A 120 -6.61 -6.64 -6.60
CA THR A 120 -6.31 -6.35 -8.01
C THR A 120 -6.51 -7.57 -8.91
N GLY A 121 -6.54 -8.77 -8.31
CA GLY A 121 -6.82 -10.02 -8.97
C GLY A 121 -5.59 -10.91 -9.04
N ARG A 122 -5.84 -12.21 -9.19
CA ARG A 122 -4.81 -13.24 -9.13
C ARG A 122 -3.69 -13.01 -10.15
N GLU A 123 -4.04 -12.66 -11.39
CA GLU A 123 -3.08 -12.47 -12.46
C GLU A 123 -2.07 -11.34 -12.17
N ILE A 124 -2.56 -10.17 -11.71
CA ILE A 124 -1.69 -9.04 -11.36
C ILE A 124 -0.78 -9.41 -10.18
N MET A 125 -1.33 -10.05 -9.15
CA MET A 125 -0.54 -10.48 -8.00
C MET A 125 0.53 -11.52 -8.37
N GLU A 126 0.19 -12.50 -9.20
CA GLU A 126 1.16 -13.51 -9.68
C GLU A 126 2.28 -12.86 -10.49
N LYS A 127 1.95 -11.91 -11.38
CA LYS A 127 2.97 -11.12 -12.10
C LYS A 127 3.82 -10.29 -11.13
N LEU A 128 3.25 -9.72 -10.08
CA LEU A 128 4.00 -8.98 -9.06
C LEU A 128 5.01 -9.88 -8.34
N CYS A 129 4.58 -11.08 -7.91
CA CYS A 129 5.47 -12.09 -7.31
C CYS A 129 6.56 -12.58 -8.27
N GLN A 130 6.27 -12.70 -9.56
CA GLN A 130 7.26 -13.14 -10.56
C GLN A 130 8.34 -12.10 -10.86
N ASN A 131 8.05 -10.81 -10.64
CA ASN A 131 8.92 -9.71 -11.05
C ASN A 131 9.57 -8.95 -9.88
N THR A 132 9.16 -9.24 -8.65
CA THR A 132 9.64 -8.56 -7.43
C THR A 132 9.68 -9.52 -6.25
N ILE A 133 10.54 -9.24 -5.26
CA ILE A 133 10.44 -9.82 -3.93
C ILE A 133 9.30 -9.09 -3.19
N VAL A 134 8.27 -9.81 -2.82
CA VAL A 134 7.08 -9.26 -2.16
C VAL A 134 7.29 -9.23 -0.66
N VAL A 135 7.34 -8.01 -0.12
CA VAL A 135 7.65 -7.74 1.29
C VAL A 135 6.39 -7.33 2.03
N PHE A 136 5.92 -8.19 2.92
CA PHE A 136 4.80 -7.87 3.80
C PHE A 136 5.27 -7.16 5.06
N LEU A 137 4.81 -5.92 5.25
CA LEU A 137 4.98 -5.16 6.48
C LEU A 137 3.79 -5.45 7.42
N SER A 138 3.95 -6.45 8.29
CA SER A 138 2.87 -6.91 9.17
C SER A 138 2.55 -5.88 10.28
N THR A 139 1.32 -5.93 10.78
CA THR A 139 0.82 -5.02 11.82
C THR A 139 0.08 -5.80 12.88
N PRO A 140 0.60 -5.87 14.12
CA PRO A 140 0.01 -6.70 15.17
C PRO A 140 -1.31 -6.10 15.67
N PRO A 141 -2.23 -6.93 16.23
CA PRO A 141 -3.60 -6.54 16.57
C PRO A 141 -3.74 -5.26 17.40
N GLU A 142 -2.84 -5.02 18.36
CA GLU A 142 -2.84 -3.85 19.22
C GLU A 142 -2.57 -2.54 18.45
N VAL A 143 -1.77 -2.61 17.39
CA VAL A 143 -1.51 -1.47 16.50
C VAL A 143 -2.68 -1.23 15.56
N GLN A 144 -3.44 -2.27 15.18
CA GLN A 144 -4.61 -2.12 14.31
C GLN A 144 -5.67 -1.19 14.93
N LYS A 145 -5.83 -1.22 16.25
CA LYS A 145 -6.73 -0.27 16.97
C LYS A 145 -6.30 1.17 16.79
N GLN A 146 -5.00 1.44 16.83
CA GLN A 146 -4.45 2.78 16.62
C GLN A 146 -4.69 3.24 15.17
N LEU A 147 -4.51 2.34 14.20
CA LEU A 147 -4.77 2.63 12.79
C LEU A 147 -6.25 2.90 12.51
N LEU A 148 -7.17 2.21 13.17
CA LEU A 148 -8.60 2.52 13.08
C LEU A 148 -8.90 3.94 13.56
N ASN A 149 -8.37 4.31 14.73
CA ASN A 149 -8.56 5.65 15.27
C ASN A 149 -7.99 6.72 14.33
N ALA A 150 -6.80 6.48 13.76
CA ALA A 150 -6.22 7.35 12.76
C ALA A 150 -7.09 7.47 11.50
N TYR A 151 -7.64 6.36 11.00
CA TYR A 151 -8.54 6.35 9.83
C TYR A 151 -9.84 7.10 10.07
N ILE A 152 -10.42 7.02 11.29
CA ILE A 152 -11.63 7.77 11.63
C ILE A 152 -11.36 9.27 11.68
N THR A 153 -10.20 9.67 12.23
CA THR A 153 -9.81 11.09 12.36
C THR A 153 -9.37 11.70 11.04
N ASN A 154 -8.60 10.95 10.24
CA ASN A 154 -8.08 11.40 8.95
C ASN A 154 -8.25 10.27 7.91
N PRO A 155 -9.38 10.24 7.19
CA PRO A 155 -9.66 9.16 6.26
C PRO A 155 -8.71 9.19 5.06
N HIS A 156 -8.18 8.03 4.72
CA HIS A 156 -7.45 7.78 3.48
C HIS A 156 -8.24 6.80 2.60
N PRO A 157 -7.92 6.65 1.30
CA PRO A 157 -8.60 5.66 0.46
C PRO A 157 -8.48 4.27 1.07
N MET A 158 -9.60 3.56 1.22
CA MET A 158 -9.60 2.21 1.77
C MET A 158 -10.75 1.39 1.21
N LEU A 159 -10.41 0.31 0.52
CA LEU A 159 -11.39 -0.60 -0.09
C LEU A 159 -11.93 -1.62 0.93
N TRP A 160 -13.09 -1.34 1.50
CA TRP A 160 -13.84 -2.23 2.38
C TRP A 160 -14.45 -3.44 1.68
N ARG A 161 -14.67 -3.39 0.36
CA ARG A 161 -15.33 -4.45 -0.43
C ARG A 161 -16.62 -4.91 0.27
N ASP A 162 -16.77 -6.21 0.48
CA ASP A 162 -17.94 -6.80 1.12
C ASP A 162 -17.78 -6.97 2.64
N VAL A 163 -16.66 -6.50 3.21
CA VAL A 163 -16.36 -6.62 4.64
C VAL A 163 -17.20 -5.66 5.47
N PHE A 164 -17.41 -4.44 4.98
CA PHE A 164 -18.25 -3.47 5.67
C PHE A 164 -19.73 -3.81 5.50
N HIS A 165 -20.40 -3.98 6.64
CA HIS A 165 -21.86 -4.08 6.70
C HIS A 165 -22.32 -3.45 8.01
N LYS A 166 -23.30 -2.54 7.91
CA LYS A 166 -23.90 -1.87 9.07
C LYS A 166 -25.10 -2.68 9.55
N LYS A 167 -25.14 -3.03 10.84
CA LYS A 167 -26.31 -3.70 11.44
C LYS A 167 -27.47 -2.70 11.65
N PRO A 168 -28.72 -3.18 11.73
CA PRO A 168 -29.83 -2.35 12.18
C PRO A 168 -29.49 -1.65 13.50
N ASN A 169 -29.79 -0.35 13.59
CA ASN A 169 -29.55 0.50 14.77
C ASN A 169 -28.07 0.69 15.19
N GLU A 170 -27.11 0.20 14.42
CA GLU A 170 -25.68 0.46 14.65
C GLU A 170 -25.31 1.86 14.16
N THR A 171 -24.44 2.58 14.86
CA THR A 171 -23.90 3.85 14.33
C THR A 171 -22.82 3.58 13.29
N ASN A 172 -22.57 4.52 12.39
CA ASN A 172 -21.52 4.37 11.37
C ASN A 172 -20.14 4.07 11.99
N GLN A 173 -19.78 4.77 13.06
CA GLN A 173 -18.53 4.57 13.79
C GLN A 173 -18.45 3.17 14.45
N LYS A 174 -19.54 2.69 15.06
CA LYS A 174 -19.60 1.33 15.64
C LYS A 174 -19.47 0.26 14.55
N ALA A 175 -20.11 0.46 13.40
CA ALA A 175 -20.00 -0.45 12.26
C ALA A 175 -18.57 -0.50 11.71
N LEU A 176 -17.91 0.65 11.54
CA LEU A 176 -16.50 0.72 11.15
C LEU A 176 -15.62 -0.04 12.15
N ALA A 177 -15.74 0.28 13.44
CA ALA A 177 -14.92 -0.34 14.48
C ALA A 177 -15.10 -1.86 14.57
N ARG A 178 -16.32 -2.36 14.33
CA ARG A 178 -16.60 -3.79 14.30
C ARG A 178 -16.08 -4.49 13.04
N CYS A 179 -16.17 -3.83 11.88
CA CYS A 179 -15.76 -4.42 10.61
C CYS A 179 -14.25 -4.32 10.36
N TYR A 180 -13.57 -3.31 10.93
CA TYR A 180 -12.16 -3.05 10.68
C TYR A 180 -11.22 -4.22 11.02
N PRO A 181 -11.36 -4.91 12.18
CA PRO A 181 -10.54 -6.09 12.48
C PRO A 181 -10.75 -7.24 11.48
N ARG A 182 -11.97 -7.39 10.95
CA ARG A 182 -12.25 -8.40 9.91
C ARG A 182 -11.53 -8.05 8.60
N LEU A 183 -11.53 -6.78 8.22
CA LEU A 183 -10.80 -6.29 7.05
C LEU A 183 -9.31 -6.58 7.17
N PHE A 184 -8.73 -6.33 8.34
CA PHE A 184 -7.33 -6.66 8.63
C PHE A 184 -7.06 -8.15 8.50
N SER A 185 -7.86 -8.98 9.17
CA SER A 185 -7.67 -10.44 9.15
C SER A 185 -7.78 -11.03 7.75
N GLU A 186 -8.76 -10.58 6.95
CA GLU A 186 -8.93 -11.05 5.57
C GLU A 186 -7.75 -10.64 4.69
N ARG A 187 -7.31 -9.39 4.78
CA ARG A 187 -6.18 -8.88 4.00
C ARG A 187 -4.87 -9.50 4.44
N GLU A 188 -4.64 -9.68 5.74
CA GLU A 188 -3.44 -10.31 6.29
C GLU A 188 -3.26 -11.73 5.76
N ARG A 189 -4.32 -12.53 5.71
CA ARG A 189 -4.28 -13.85 5.08
C ARG A 189 -3.85 -13.79 3.61
N LEU A 190 -4.32 -12.80 2.87
CA LEU A 190 -3.95 -12.61 1.47
C LEU A 190 -2.53 -12.07 1.33
N TYR A 191 -2.09 -11.15 2.19
CA TYR A 191 -0.70 -10.67 2.18
C TYR A 191 0.26 -11.82 2.46
N LEU A 192 0.00 -12.62 3.48
CA LEU A 192 0.80 -13.80 3.82
C LEU A 192 0.85 -14.82 2.68
N ARG A 193 -0.23 -14.96 1.91
CA ARG A 193 -0.25 -15.84 0.72
C ARG A 193 0.73 -15.39 -0.37
N TYR A 194 0.95 -14.09 -0.54
CA TYR A 194 1.76 -13.54 -1.63
C TYR A 194 3.15 -13.07 -1.19
N ALA A 195 3.42 -12.99 0.11
CA ALA A 195 4.68 -12.49 0.63
C ALA A 195 5.81 -13.53 0.49
N ASP A 196 6.94 -13.11 -0.04
CA ASP A 196 8.19 -13.85 0.04
C ASP A 196 8.85 -13.63 1.41
N VAL A 197 8.73 -12.41 1.94
CA VAL A 197 9.31 -12.01 3.22
C VAL A 197 8.30 -11.22 4.04
N THR A 198 8.21 -11.52 5.35
CA THR A 198 7.45 -10.71 6.30
C THR A 198 8.39 -10.01 7.27
N ILE A 199 8.25 -8.69 7.42
CA ILE A 199 8.98 -7.89 8.41
C ILE A 199 7.99 -7.41 9.46
N ASP A 200 8.25 -7.76 10.73
CA ASP A 200 7.36 -7.41 11.84
C ASP A 200 7.42 -5.91 12.21
N TYR A 201 6.32 -5.43 12.82
CA TYR A 201 6.12 -4.00 13.14
C TYR A 201 7.15 -3.45 14.12
N TYR A 202 7.50 -4.23 15.13
CA TYR A 202 8.38 -3.77 16.19
C TYR A 202 9.83 -3.78 15.75
N SER A 203 10.31 -4.84 15.09
CA SER A 203 11.68 -4.93 14.59
C SER A 203 12.03 -3.79 13.64
N ARG A 204 11.15 -3.46 12.69
CA ARG A 204 11.40 -2.37 11.74
C ARG A 204 11.27 -0.96 12.34
N ARG A 205 10.86 -0.86 13.61
CA ARG A 205 10.76 0.40 14.36
C ARG A 205 11.73 0.46 15.54
N LYS A 206 12.60 -0.54 15.70
CA LYS A 206 13.67 -0.50 16.71
C LYS A 206 14.62 0.65 16.41
N ASP A 207 15.07 1.33 17.46
CA ASP A 207 16.09 2.36 17.32
C ASP A 207 17.33 1.79 16.63
N GLY A 208 17.83 2.54 15.64
CA GLY A 208 18.98 2.13 14.84
C GLY A 208 18.68 1.15 13.70
N PHE A 209 17.43 0.68 13.52
CA PHE A 209 17.05 -0.13 12.36
C PHE A 209 17.09 0.74 11.08
N ARG A 210 17.96 0.39 10.13
CA ARG A 210 18.25 1.18 8.92
C ARG A 210 17.91 0.42 7.64
N VAL A 211 18.07 1.09 6.49
CA VAL A 211 17.83 0.51 5.16
C VAL A 211 18.64 -0.77 4.93
N ASN A 212 19.90 -0.84 5.38
CA ASN A 212 20.69 -2.06 5.27
C ASN A 212 20.09 -3.23 6.07
N ASP A 213 19.53 -2.98 7.25
CA ASP A 213 18.87 -4.01 8.06
C ASP A 213 17.58 -4.48 7.39
N PHE A 214 16.84 -3.55 6.78
CA PHE A 214 15.66 -3.86 5.97
C PHE A 214 16.01 -4.75 4.77
N LEU A 215 17.03 -4.37 3.99
CA LEU A 215 17.46 -5.13 2.81
C LEU A 215 18.07 -6.49 3.16
N ASN A 216 18.73 -6.61 4.32
CA ASN A 216 19.24 -7.89 4.82
C ASN A 216 18.14 -8.90 5.14
N LYS A 217 16.87 -8.47 5.28
CA LYS A 217 15.72 -9.39 5.43
C LYS A 217 15.35 -10.09 4.12
N MET A 218 15.86 -9.61 2.97
CA MET A 218 15.59 -10.16 1.63
C MET A 218 16.71 -11.10 1.15
N ARG A 219 17.59 -11.54 2.05
CA ARG A 219 18.68 -12.47 1.76
C ARG A 219 18.29 -13.90 2.09
#